data_AF-A0A376RM53-F1
#
_entry.id   AF-A0A376RM53-F1
#
_cell.length_a   1.000
_cell.length_b   1.000
_cell.length_c   1.000
_cell.angle_alpha   90.00
_cell.angle_beta   90.00
_cell.angle_gamma   90.00
#
_symmetry.space_group_name_H-M   'P 1'
#
loop_
_entity.id
_entity.type
_entity.pdbx_description
1 polymer ?
#
loop_
_entity_poly.entity_id
_entity_poly.type
_entity_poly.pdbx_seq_one_letter_code
_entity_poly.pdbx_strand_id
1 'polypeptide(L)'
;MATGIAVQILDAQSQQEIPLNQVQPLTPLKAGITHSNINFVISPQRREQRAVMRRRFSILIWFTSEGVMLKRIIWILCLLGLTGSSELFAHDGTVNISGSFRRNTCVLAQDSKQINVQLGDVSLTRFFHGNYGPEKSFIINLQDCGTDVSTVDVTFSGIPDGVQSEMLSIESGMDAASGLAIAILDDAKILIPLNQASKDYSLHSGKVPLTFYAQLRPVNSDVQSGKVNASATFVLHYD
;
A
#
# COMPACT_ATOMS: atom_id res chain seq x y z
N MET A 1 -4.69 -44.50 -17.01
CA MET A 1 -4.01 -44.67 -15.71
C MET A 1 -3.42 -43.31 -15.36
N ALA A 2 -3.99 -42.61 -14.39
CA ALA A 2 -3.58 -41.26 -14.01
C ALA A 2 -2.44 -41.34 -13.00
N THR A 3 -1.27 -40.80 -13.33
CA THR A 3 -0.17 -40.61 -12.38
C THR A 3 -0.32 -39.24 -11.74
N GLY A 4 -0.79 -39.21 -10.50
CA GLY A 4 -0.83 -38.01 -9.68
C GLY A 4 0.58 -37.55 -9.30
N ILE A 5 0.85 -36.26 -9.45
CA ILE A 5 2.10 -35.63 -9.01
C ILE A 5 1.91 -35.28 -7.53
N ALA A 6 2.68 -35.92 -6.64
CA ALA A 6 2.73 -35.55 -5.24
C ALA A 6 3.67 -34.34 -5.09
N VAL A 7 3.15 -33.26 -4.49
CA VAL A 7 3.95 -32.08 -4.12
C VAL A 7 4.44 -32.30 -2.68
N GLN A 8 5.75 -32.35 -2.51
CA GLN A 8 6.39 -32.54 -1.21
C GLN A 8 6.90 -31.20 -0.69
N ILE A 9 6.49 -30.84 0.54
CA ILE A 9 6.91 -29.60 1.21
C ILE A 9 8.02 -29.98 2.18
N LEU A 10 9.21 -29.40 1.97
CA LEU A 10 10.39 -29.57 2.83
C LEU A 10 10.52 -28.39 3.78
N ASP A 11 10.89 -28.67 5.03
CA ASP A 11 11.28 -27.65 6.01
C ASP A 11 12.61 -26.98 5.60
N ALA A 12 12.63 -25.64 5.60
CA ALA A 12 13.75 -24.82 5.14
C ALA A 12 14.99 -24.89 6.04
N GLN A 13 14.88 -25.38 7.29
CA GLN A 13 16.03 -25.48 8.19
C GLN A 13 16.63 -26.88 8.32
N SER A 14 15.82 -27.95 8.24
CA SER A 14 16.29 -29.32 8.50
C SER A 14 16.33 -30.24 7.28
N GLN A 15 15.74 -29.84 6.15
CA GLN A 15 15.60 -30.67 4.93
C GLN A 15 14.97 -32.07 5.17
N GLN A 16 14.15 -32.24 6.20
CA GLN A 16 13.42 -33.48 6.45
C GLN A 16 11.94 -33.36 6.03
N GLU A 17 11.36 -34.46 5.55
CA GLU A 17 9.97 -34.52 5.07
C GLU A 17 8.95 -34.36 6.21
N ILE A 18 7.95 -33.49 6.02
CA ILE A 18 6.85 -33.29 6.98
C ILE A 18 5.65 -34.16 6.56
N PRO A 19 5.20 -35.15 7.37
CA PRO A 19 4.00 -35.92 7.05
C PRO A 19 2.73 -35.05 7.16
N LEU A 20 1.84 -35.20 6.17
CA LEU A 20 0.66 -34.34 5.92
C LEU A 20 -0.33 -34.20 7.09
N ASN A 21 -0.23 -35.05 8.12
CA ASN A 21 -1.13 -35.10 9.26
C ASN A 21 -0.70 -34.23 10.47
N GLN A 22 0.29 -33.34 10.28
CA GLN A 22 0.86 -32.48 11.33
C GLN A 22 0.83 -30.98 11.02
N VAL A 23 0.21 -30.55 9.92
CA VAL A 23 0.11 -29.13 9.56
C VAL A 23 -1.00 -28.48 10.41
N GLN A 24 -0.63 -27.86 11.53
CA GLN A 24 -1.55 -27.00 12.29
C GLN A 24 -1.67 -25.63 11.61
N PRO A 25 -2.88 -25.02 11.59
CA PRO A 25 -3.07 -23.68 11.06
C PRO A 25 -2.30 -22.66 11.89
N LEU A 26 -1.44 -21.87 11.23
CA LEU A 26 -0.68 -20.79 11.85
C LEU A 26 -1.66 -19.70 12.33
N THR A 27 -1.65 -19.44 13.63
CA THR A 27 -2.24 -18.23 14.23
C THR A 27 -1.55 -16.97 13.69
N PRO A 28 -2.29 -15.87 13.44
CA PRO A 28 -1.72 -14.66 12.87
C PRO A 28 -0.73 -13.98 13.84
N LEU A 29 0.45 -13.67 13.31
CA LEU A 29 1.48 -12.89 13.99
C LEU A 29 0.99 -11.46 14.25
N LYS A 30 1.04 -11.05 15.51
CA LYS A 30 0.82 -9.67 15.94
C LYS A 30 2.02 -8.83 15.51
N ALA A 31 1.88 -8.08 14.42
CA ALA A 31 2.93 -7.22 13.90
C ALA A 31 3.00 -5.90 14.69
N GLY A 32 3.97 -5.83 15.60
CA GLY A 32 4.66 -4.58 15.89
C GLY A 32 6.08 -4.73 15.35
N ILE A 33 6.47 -3.88 14.41
CA ILE A 33 7.79 -3.21 14.31
C ILE A 33 7.84 -2.42 13.00
N THR A 34 8.17 -1.16 13.19
CA THR A 34 8.41 -0.06 12.27
C THR A 34 9.62 -0.25 11.36
N HIS A 35 9.48 0.24 10.11
CA HIS A 35 10.50 0.72 9.16
C HIS A 35 11.76 -0.12 8.92
N SER A 36 11.87 -0.69 7.71
CA SER A 36 13.12 -0.73 6.91
C SER A 36 12.79 -1.13 5.46
N ASN A 37 13.19 -0.30 4.49
CA ASN A 37 13.18 -0.65 3.07
C ASN A 37 14.23 -1.74 2.83
N ILE A 38 13.81 -2.95 2.48
CA ILE A 38 14.72 -4.04 2.12
C ILE A 38 14.62 -4.28 0.61
N ASN A 39 15.60 -3.77 -0.14
CA ASN A 39 15.79 -4.13 -1.54
C ASN A 39 16.60 -5.44 -1.60
N PHE A 40 15.99 -6.52 -2.07
CA PHE A 40 16.72 -7.76 -2.40
C PHE A 40 17.18 -7.72 -3.86
N VAL A 41 18.47 -7.52 -4.07
CA VAL A 41 19.13 -7.79 -5.36
C VAL A 41 19.68 -9.21 -5.31
N ILE A 42 19.05 -10.14 -6.02
CA ILE A 42 19.55 -11.51 -6.14
C ILE A 42 20.52 -11.55 -7.33
N SER A 43 21.82 -11.53 -7.04
CA SER A 43 22.87 -11.82 -8.02
C SER A 43 22.86 -13.31 -8.39
N PRO A 44 23.03 -13.69 -9.67
CA PRO A 44 23.03 -15.09 -10.08
C PRO A 44 24.34 -15.78 -9.63
N GLN A 45 24.22 -16.79 -8.76
CA GLN A 45 25.32 -17.68 -8.37
C GLN A 45 25.66 -18.62 -9.54
N ARG A 46 26.76 -18.29 -10.25
CA ARG A 46 27.40 -19.12 -11.27
C ARG A 46 28.00 -20.37 -10.62
N ARG A 47 27.32 -21.51 -10.67
CA ARG A 47 27.93 -22.81 -10.35
C ARG A 47 28.73 -23.31 -11.55
N GLU A 48 30.03 -23.03 -11.54
CA GLU A 48 31.01 -23.87 -12.24
C GLU A 48 31.10 -25.22 -11.52
N GLN A 49 30.69 -26.29 -12.19
CA GLN A 49 31.12 -27.65 -11.87
C GLN A 49 31.57 -28.32 -13.17
N ARG A 50 32.83 -28.07 -13.53
CA ARG A 50 33.57 -28.93 -14.46
C ARG A 50 33.96 -30.21 -13.71
N ALA A 51 33.41 -31.34 -14.10
CA ALA A 51 33.96 -32.65 -13.75
C ALA A 51 33.71 -33.65 -14.89
N VAL A 52 34.34 -33.44 -16.04
CA VAL A 52 34.47 -34.49 -17.07
C VAL A 52 35.62 -35.41 -16.64
N MET A 53 35.32 -36.39 -15.78
CA MET A 53 36.25 -37.46 -15.45
C MET A 53 36.33 -38.45 -16.62
N ARG A 54 37.22 -38.16 -17.58
CA ARG A 54 37.68 -39.12 -18.60
C ARG A 54 38.46 -40.26 -17.92
N ARG A 55 37.78 -41.34 -17.54
CA ARG A 55 38.46 -42.62 -17.23
C ARG A 55 38.79 -43.33 -18.52
N ARG A 56 40.04 -43.17 -18.99
CA ARG A 56 40.67 -44.05 -19.99
C ARG A 56 41.08 -45.35 -19.28
N PHE A 57 40.29 -46.41 -19.42
CA PHE A 57 40.75 -47.76 -19.09
C PHE A 57 41.36 -48.39 -20.35
N SER A 58 42.67 -48.23 -20.51
CA SER A 58 43.48 -49.02 -21.45
C SER A 58 43.71 -50.38 -20.82
N ILE A 59 42.95 -51.38 -21.26
CA ILE A 59 43.19 -52.79 -20.93
C ILE A 59 43.99 -53.38 -22.10
N LEU A 60 45.30 -53.47 -21.92
CA LEU A 60 46.21 -54.26 -22.76
C LEU A 60 46.10 -55.72 -22.31
N ILE A 61 45.51 -56.58 -23.14
CA ILE A 61 45.61 -58.04 -22.98
C ILE A 61 46.42 -58.53 -24.18
N TRP A 62 47.70 -58.79 -23.94
CA TRP A 62 48.48 -59.74 -24.71
C TRP A 62 47.97 -61.13 -24.36
N PHE A 63 47.77 -62.03 -25.32
CA PHE A 63 48.21 -63.42 -25.21
C PHE A 63 48.07 -64.14 -26.56
N THR A 64 49.17 -64.76 -26.94
CA THR A 64 49.44 -65.46 -28.20
C THR A 64 48.83 -66.87 -28.23
N SER A 65 48.55 -67.32 -29.45
CA SER A 65 48.44 -68.70 -29.97
C SER A 65 47.78 -69.79 -29.11
N GLU A 66 46.58 -70.23 -29.47
CA GLU A 66 46.30 -71.40 -30.32
C GLU A 66 44.79 -71.70 -30.33
N GLY A 67 44.25 -72.08 -31.50
CA GLY A 67 43.11 -73.00 -31.63
C GLY A 67 41.68 -72.57 -31.24
N VAL A 68 40.91 -72.09 -32.22
CA VAL A 68 39.50 -72.48 -32.45
C VAL A 68 38.42 -72.08 -31.39
N MET A 69 38.34 -70.81 -30.93
CA MET A 69 37.15 -70.34 -30.17
C MET A 69 36.76 -68.86 -30.42
N LEU A 70 37.11 -68.27 -31.58
CA LEU A 70 36.93 -66.83 -31.83
C LEU A 70 35.56 -66.44 -32.44
N LYS A 71 34.74 -67.39 -32.92
CA LYS A 71 33.50 -67.09 -33.67
C LYS A 71 32.27 -66.84 -32.79
N ARG A 72 32.27 -67.29 -31.52
CA ARG A 72 31.12 -67.18 -30.60
C ARG A 72 31.13 -65.90 -29.76
N ILE A 73 32.30 -65.27 -29.57
CA ILE A 73 32.48 -64.09 -28.72
C ILE A 73 32.04 -62.80 -29.43
N ILE A 74 32.11 -62.75 -30.78
CA ILE A 74 31.68 -61.60 -31.59
C ILE A 74 30.14 -61.39 -31.52
N TRP A 75 29.36 -62.45 -31.27
CA TRP A 75 27.90 -62.35 -31.12
C TRP A 75 27.45 -61.82 -29.75
N ILE A 76 28.23 -62.02 -28.70
CA ILE A 76 27.88 -61.61 -27.33
C ILE A 76 28.19 -60.11 -27.10
N LEU A 77 29.22 -59.58 -27.76
CA LEU A 77 29.57 -58.15 -27.69
C LEU A 77 28.61 -57.24 -28.47
N CYS A 78 27.86 -57.76 -29.44
CA CYS A 78 26.88 -56.99 -30.21
C CYS A 78 25.50 -56.90 -29.50
N LEU A 79 25.20 -57.82 -28.59
CA LEU A 79 23.92 -57.86 -27.86
C LEU A 79 23.89 -56.94 -26.62
N LEU A 80 25.04 -56.44 -26.18
CA LEU A 80 25.19 -55.57 -25.01
C LEU A 80 25.39 -54.09 -25.38
N GLY A 81 24.87 -53.68 -26.55
CA GLY A 81 24.90 -52.29 -27.04
C GLY A 81 23.57 -51.54 -26.94
N LEU A 82 22.49 -52.20 -26.51
CA LEU A 82 21.17 -51.56 -26.32
C LEU A 82 20.85 -51.42 -24.82
N THR A 83 21.56 -50.55 -24.12
CA THR A 83 21.00 -49.91 -22.92
C THR A 83 20.69 -48.47 -23.30
N GLY A 84 19.42 -48.20 -23.55
CA GLY A 84 18.93 -46.90 -23.98
C GLY A 84 19.35 -45.79 -23.04
N SER A 85 19.84 -44.69 -23.62
CA SER A 85 19.89 -43.41 -22.95
C SER A 85 18.45 -42.97 -22.65
N SER A 86 18.00 -43.16 -21.41
CA SER A 86 16.79 -42.50 -20.94
C SER A 86 17.08 -41.00 -20.87
N GLU A 87 16.56 -40.25 -21.84
CA GLU A 87 16.50 -38.79 -21.74
C GLU A 87 15.54 -38.46 -20.59
N LEU A 88 16.11 -38.04 -19.45
CA LEU A 88 15.34 -37.40 -18.39
C LEU A 88 14.93 -36.02 -18.91
N PHE A 89 13.73 -35.92 -19.49
CA PHE A 89 13.12 -34.65 -19.81
C PHE A 89 12.76 -33.94 -18.49
N ALA A 90 13.63 -33.05 -18.03
CA ALA A 90 13.24 -32.05 -17.04
C ALA A 90 12.28 -31.06 -17.72
N HIS A 91 11.06 -30.97 -17.22
CA HIS A 91 10.09 -30.00 -17.73
C HIS A 91 10.18 -28.74 -16.87
N ASP A 92 10.75 -27.68 -17.43
CA ASP A 92 10.80 -26.37 -16.77
C ASP A 92 9.44 -25.67 -16.90
N GLY A 93 8.77 -25.46 -15.77
CA GLY A 93 7.56 -24.66 -15.68
C GLY A 93 7.90 -23.23 -15.25
N THR A 94 7.39 -22.23 -15.97
CA THR A 94 7.47 -20.82 -15.54
C THR A 94 6.17 -20.41 -14.86
N VAL A 95 6.25 -20.03 -13.58
CA VAL A 95 5.12 -19.48 -12.84
C VAL A 95 5.21 -17.95 -12.88
N ASN A 96 4.32 -17.33 -13.64
CA ASN A 96 4.18 -15.87 -13.66
C ASN A 96 3.12 -15.47 -12.64
N ILE A 97 3.57 -14.84 -11.55
CA ILE A 97 2.68 -14.29 -10.53
C ILE A 97 2.62 -12.78 -10.75
N SER A 98 1.43 -12.28 -11.09
CA SER A 98 1.12 -10.86 -11.15
C SER A 98 0.07 -10.52 -10.11
N GLY A 99 0.22 -9.35 -9.49
CA GLY A 99 -0.73 -8.82 -8.52
C GLY A 99 -0.60 -7.31 -8.44
N SER A 100 -1.69 -6.63 -8.11
CA SER A 100 -1.69 -5.22 -7.75
C SER A 100 -2.10 -5.08 -6.29
N PHE A 101 -1.38 -4.23 -5.55
CA PHE A 101 -1.68 -3.91 -4.16
C PHE A 101 -1.92 -2.41 -4.08
N ARG A 102 -3.17 -2.00 -3.87
CA ARG A 102 -3.54 -0.60 -3.66
C ARG A 102 -4.01 -0.45 -2.22
N ARG A 103 -3.63 0.64 -1.56
CA ARG A 103 -4.27 1.03 -0.29
C ARG A 103 -5.68 1.49 -0.61
N ASN A 104 -6.65 1.07 0.19
CA ASN A 104 -8.04 1.47 0.07
C ASN A 104 -8.19 2.89 0.61
N THR A 105 -8.03 3.89 -0.25
CA THR A 105 -8.39 5.26 0.06
C THR A 105 -9.18 5.82 -1.10
N CYS A 106 -9.88 6.92 -0.89
CA CYS A 106 -10.34 7.72 -2.01
C CYS A 106 -9.19 8.54 -2.58
N VAL A 107 -9.33 8.94 -3.84
CA VAL A 107 -8.51 9.94 -4.50
C VAL A 107 -9.14 11.32 -4.24
N LEU A 108 -8.35 12.27 -3.77
CA LEU A 108 -8.79 13.66 -3.64
C LEU A 108 -8.89 14.30 -5.03
N ALA A 109 -10.06 14.85 -5.36
CA ALA A 109 -10.30 15.50 -6.65
C ALA A 109 -9.39 16.75 -6.82
N GLN A 110 -9.04 17.05 -8.08
CA GLN A 110 -8.07 18.11 -8.38
C GLN A 110 -8.55 19.51 -7.94
N ASP A 111 -9.85 19.78 -8.05
CA ASP A 111 -10.50 21.01 -7.60
C ASP A 111 -10.49 21.17 -6.07
N SER A 112 -10.32 20.06 -5.35
CA SER A 112 -10.34 20.00 -3.89
C SER A 112 -8.94 20.08 -3.27
N LYS A 113 -7.88 20.10 -4.09
CA LYS A 113 -6.49 20.29 -3.62
C LYS A 113 -6.22 21.71 -3.13
N GLN A 114 -6.91 22.69 -3.69
CA GLN A 114 -6.82 24.09 -3.28
C GLN A 114 -8.21 24.71 -3.38
N ILE A 115 -8.85 24.87 -2.22
CA ILE A 115 -10.19 25.42 -2.11
C ILE A 115 -10.07 26.86 -1.62
N ASN A 116 -10.60 27.80 -2.41
CA ASN A 116 -10.68 29.20 -2.01
C ASN A 116 -12.11 29.53 -1.57
N VAL A 117 -12.30 29.84 -0.29
CA VAL A 117 -13.61 30.16 0.27
C VAL A 117 -13.79 31.66 0.36
N GLN A 118 -14.68 32.22 -0.46
CA GLN A 118 -14.96 33.65 -0.43
C GLN A 118 -16.02 33.98 0.63
N LEU A 119 -15.55 34.53 1.76
CA LEU A 119 -16.40 35.04 2.84
C LEU A 119 -17.27 36.22 2.40
N GLY A 120 -16.78 37.01 1.44
CA GLY A 120 -17.43 38.21 0.93
C GLY A 120 -17.45 39.35 1.96
N ASP A 121 -18.08 40.46 1.58
CA ASP A 121 -18.16 41.63 2.43
C ASP A 121 -19.25 41.46 3.50
N VAL A 122 -18.87 41.64 4.77
CA VAL A 122 -19.77 41.54 5.92
C VAL A 122 -19.72 42.83 6.71
N SER A 123 -20.88 43.48 6.91
CA SER A 123 -20.96 44.70 7.72
C SER A 123 -20.53 44.45 9.16
N LEU A 124 -19.66 45.31 9.68
CA LEU A 124 -19.18 45.28 11.05
C LEU A 124 -20.33 45.34 12.08
N THR A 125 -21.39 46.08 11.76
CA THR A 125 -22.58 46.20 12.62
C THR A 125 -23.28 44.86 12.90
N ARG A 126 -23.06 43.84 12.09
CA ARG A 126 -23.61 42.49 12.31
C ARG A 126 -23.11 41.91 13.64
N PHE A 127 -21.87 42.23 14.02
CA PHE A 127 -21.18 41.58 15.14
C PHE A 127 -21.40 42.27 16.49
N PHE A 128 -22.07 43.44 16.55
CA PHE A 128 -22.26 44.24 17.77
C PHE A 128 -23.05 43.57 18.91
N HIS A 129 -23.64 42.39 18.67
CA HIS A 129 -24.35 41.60 19.68
C HIS A 129 -23.89 40.14 19.72
N GLY A 130 -22.66 39.86 19.29
CA GLY A 130 -22.14 38.49 19.27
C GLY A 130 -22.73 37.62 18.15
N ASN A 131 -23.49 38.20 17.22
CA ASN A 131 -24.03 37.43 16.10
C ASN A 131 -22.92 36.95 15.17
N TYR A 132 -23.17 35.85 14.49
CA TYR A 132 -22.24 35.28 13.53
C TYR A 132 -22.42 35.86 12.12
N GLY A 133 -21.36 35.77 11.35
CA GLY A 133 -21.35 36.05 9.91
C GLY A 133 -22.22 35.07 9.12
N PRO A 134 -22.49 35.38 7.85
CA PRO A 134 -23.12 34.42 6.95
C PRO A 134 -22.22 33.18 6.77
N GLU A 135 -22.85 32.02 6.66
CA GLU A 135 -22.16 30.76 6.35
C GLU A 135 -21.78 30.72 4.87
N LYS A 136 -20.56 30.26 4.56
CA LYS A 136 -20.10 30.03 3.20
C LYS A 136 -19.73 28.58 3.01
N SER A 137 -20.47 27.90 2.14
CA SER A 137 -20.21 26.49 1.84
C SER A 137 -18.94 26.32 1.03
N PHE A 138 -18.21 25.25 1.32
CA PHE A 138 -17.17 24.70 0.45
C PHE A 138 -17.25 23.18 0.47
N ILE A 139 -16.72 22.55 -0.57
CA ILE A 139 -16.87 21.10 -0.77
C ILE A 139 -15.49 20.48 -0.99
N ILE A 140 -15.22 19.39 -0.28
CA ILE A 140 -14.07 18.51 -0.54
C ILE A 140 -14.61 17.30 -1.31
N ASN A 141 -14.25 17.19 -2.58
CA ASN A 141 -14.66 16.09 -3.44
C ASN A 141 -13.66 14.93 -3.37
N LEU A 142 -14.16 13.75 -2.99
CA LEU A 142 -13.45 12.49 -3.10
C LEU A 142 -13.95 11.72 -4.32
N GLN A 143 -13.08 10.95 -4.96
CA GLN A 143 -13.39 10.10 -6.10
C GLN A 143 -12.66 8.77 -6.02
N ASP A 144 -13.08 7.80 -6.83
CA ASP A 144 -12.40 6.51 -6.99
C ASP A 144 -12.12 5.79 -5.65
N CYS A 145 -13.07 5.87 -4.71
CA CYS A 145 -12.99 5.19 -3.41
C CYS A 145 -12.93 3.66 -3.58
N GLY A 146 -11.94 3.03 -2.94
CA GLY A 146 -11.83 1.58 -2.85
C GLY A 146 -12.99 0.95 -2.07
N THR A 147 -13.19 -0.35 -2.24
CA THR A 147 -14.31 -1.09 -1.62
C THR A 147 -14.12 -1.39 -0.13
N ASP A 148 -12.89 -1.28 0.38
CA ASP A 148 -12.58 -1.71 1.75
C ASP A 148 -12.49 -0.54 2.74
N VAL A 149 -12.87 0.67 2.32
CA VAL A 149 -13.12 1.81 3.21
C VAL A 149 -14.59 2.16 3.19
N SER A 150 -15.14 2.38 4.39
CA SER A 150 -16.56 2.62 4.58
C SER A 150 -16.84 4.06 5.02
N THR A 151 -15.89 4.67 5.72
CA THR A 151 -16.03 6.00 6.29
C THR A 151 -14.76 6.82 6.11
N VAL A 152 -14.93 8.13 6.13
CA VAL A 152 -13.84 9.10 6.21
C VAL A 152 -14.20 10.18 7.22
N ASP A 153 -13.25 10.57 8.04
CA ASP A 153 -13.33 11.79 8.84
C ASP A 153 -12.29 12.82 8.35
N VAL A 154 -12.57 14.08 8.64
CA VAL A 154 -11.75 15.21 8.21
C VAL A 154 -11.30 15.99 9.42
N THR A 155 -9.99 16.10 9.60
CA THR A 155 -9.39 16.97 10.62
C THR A 155 -8.88 18.23 9.96
N PHE A 156 -9.33 19.39 10.44
CA PHE A 156 -8.82 20.69 10.00
C PHE A 156 -7.75 21.21 10.96
N SER A 157 -6.67 21.76 10.42
CA SER A 157 -5.55 22.33 11.16
C SER A 157 -5.18 23.69 10.58
N GLY A 158 -4.60 24.57 11.39
CA GLY A 158 -4.21 25.91 10.99
C GLY A 158 -3.75 26.69 12.21
N ILE A 159 -3.58 28.01 12.07
CA ILE A 159 -3.21 28.86 13.20
C ILE A 159 -4.47 29.08 14.07
N PRO A 160 -4.51 28.59 15.31
CA PRO A 160 -5.66 28.79 16.19
C PRO A 160 -5.77 30.26 16.63
N ASP A 161 -6.99 30.73 16.81
CA ASP A 161 -7.24 32.04 17.44
C ASP A 161 -6.76 32.05 18.90
N GLY A 162 -6.25 33.21 19.34
CA GLY A 162 -5.65 33.37 20.67
C GLY A 162 -6.66 33.35 21.83
N VAL A 163 -7.95 33.57 21.55
CA VAL A 163 -9.04 33.56 22.55
C VAL A 163 -9.90 32.30 22.40
N GLN A 164 -10.23 31.91 21.17
CA GLN A 164 -11.02 30.71 20.87
C GLN A 164 -10.21 29.74 20.00
N SER A 165 -9.37 28.94 20.64
CA SER A 165 -8.41 28.04 19.97
C SER A 165 -9.03 26.94 19.10
N GLU A 166 -10.34 26.73 19.19
CA GLU A 166 -11.09 25.81 18.35
C GLU A 166 -11.30 26.35 16.91
N MET A 167 -11.02 27.63 16.67
CA MET A 167 -11.24 28.31 15.39
C MET A 167 -9.94 28.91 14.82
N LEU A 168 -9.95 29.23 13.53
CA LEU A 168 -8.80 29.84 12.85
C LEU A 168 -8.66 31.32 13.20
N SER A 169 -7.42 31.73 13.49
CA SER A 169 -7.03 33.13 13.56
C SER A 169 -7.12 33.80 12.20
N ILE A 170 -7.49 35.07 12.19
CA ILE A 170 -7.28 35.95 11.04
C ILE A 170 -5.78 36.29 10.95
N GLU A 171 -5.22 36.22 9.75
CA GLU A 171 -3.83 36.57 9.48
C GLU A 171 -3.57 38.05 9.81
N SER A 172 -2.52 38.33 10.58
CA SER A 172 -2.15 39.68 10.96
C SER A 172 -1.64 40.51 9.78
N GLY A 173 -1.98 41.80 9.75
CA GLY A 173 -1.51 42.75 8.74
C GLY A 173 -2.01 44.16 9.00
N MET A 174 -1.50 45.14 8.25
CA MET A 174 -1.84 46.57 8.42
C MET A 174 -3.34 46.86 8.29
N ASP A 175 -4.04 46.09 7.44
CA ASP A 175 -5.48 46.21 7.21
C ASP A 175 -6.27 45.02 7.78
N ALA A 176 -5.70 44.19 8.65
CA ALA A 176 -6.39 42.97 9.11
C ALA A 176 -7.55 43.31 10.06
N ALA A 177 -8.67 42.59 9.91
CA ALA A 177 -9.75 42.66 10.89
C ALA A 177 -9.30 42.06 12.24
N SER A 178 -9.89 42.53 13.33
CA SER A 178 -9.64 41.99 14.68
C SER A 178 -10.95 41.74 15.43
N GLY A 179 -10.87 40.95 16.51
CA GLY A 179 -12.05 40.56 17.31
C GLY A 179 -12.92 39.47 16.67
N LEU A 180 -12.48 38.90 15.54
CA LEU A 180 -13.15 37.83 14.81
C LEU A 180 -12.21 36.63 14.61
N ALA A 181 -12.80 35.45 14.51
CA ALA A 181 -12.15 34.22 14.08
C ALA A 181 -13.01 33.49 13.04
N ILE A 182 -12.43 32.52 12.34
CA ILE A 182 -13.12 31.75 11.31
C ILE A 182 -13.41 30.34 11.85
N ALA A 183 -14.70 30.05 12.03
CA ALA A 183 -15.20 28.73 12.34
C ALA A 183 -15.28 27.88 11.07
N ILE A 184 -14.89 26.61 11.19
CA ILE A 184 -15.19 25.57 10.20
C ILE A 184 -16.32 24.70 10.76
N LEU A 185 -17.36 24.50 9.97
CA LEU A 185 -18.57 23.78 10.36
C LEU A 185 -18.79 22.57 9.45
N ASP A 186 -19.37 21.52 9.99
CA ASP A 186 -19.86 20.39 9.21
C ASP A 186 -21.13 20.72 8.41
N ASP A 187 -21.66 19.74 7.69
CA ASP A 187 -22.92 19.81 6.93
C ASP A 187 -24.16 20.04 7.82
N ALA A 188 -24.08 19.71 9.10
CA ALA A 188 -25.10 20.02 10.11
C ALA A 188 -24.89 21.41 10.75
N LYS A 189 -23.89 22.17 10.29
CA LYS A 189 -23.50 23.50 10.78
C LYS A 189 -22.99 23.49 12.21
N ILE A 190 -22.49 22.34 12.66
CA ILE A 190 -21.86 22.15 13.95
C ILE A 190 -20.38 22.48 13.81
N LEU A 191 -19.81 23.18 14.80
CA LEU A 191 -18.39 23.53 14.83
C LEU A 191 -17.52 22.26 14.80
N ILE A 192 -16.54 22.23 13.91
CA ILE A 192 -15.44 21.26 13.92
C ILE A 192 -14.24 21.98 14.57
N PRO A 193 -13.87 21.65 15.81
CA PRO A 193 -12.71 22.27 16.45
C PRO A 193 -11.43 21.95 15.68
N LEU A 194 -10.51 22.91 15.62
CA LEU A 194 -9.18 22.66 15.05
C LEU A 194 -8.48 21.49 15.74
N ASN A 195 -7.80 20.69 14.92
CA ASN A 195 -7.05 19.49 15.31
C ASN A 195 -7.92 18.39 15.95
N GLN A 196 -9.24 18.43 15.76
CA GLN A 196 -10.15 17.36 16.11
C GLN A 196 -10.80 16.79 14.84
N ALA A 197 -11.10 15.49 14.89
CA ALA A 197 -11.81 14.82 13.81
C ALA A 197 -13.25 15.37 13.70
N SER A 198 -13.73 15.50 12.47
CA SER A 198 -15.16 15.67 12.21
C SER A 198 -15.93 14.40 12.60
N LYS A 199 -17.25 14.43 12.39
CA LYS A 199 -18.00 13.18 12.30
C LYS A 199 -17.55 12.34 11.10
N ASP A 200 -17.90 11.07 11.13
CA ASP A 200 -17.68 10.17 10.01
C ASP A 200 -18.63 10.47 8.85
N TYR A 201 -18.07 10.48 7.64
CA TYR A 201 -18.81 10.57 6.39
C TYR A 201 -18.77 9.22 5.68
N SER A 202 -19.93 8.68 5.34
CA SER A 202 -20.02 7.42 4.60
C SER A 202 -19.44 7.56 3.19
N LEU A 203 -18.57 6.62 2.84
CA LEU A 203 -18.01 6.49 1.51
C LEU A 203 -18.85 5.54 0.67
N HIS A 204 -18.89 5.80 -0.62
CA HIS A 204 -19.49 4.92 -1.60
C HIS A 204 -18.69 4.96 -2.89
N SER A 205 -18.92 3.99 -3.77
CA SER A 205 -18.30 3.98 -5.10
C SER A 205 -18.64 5.27 -5.86
N GLY A 206 -17.66 5.82 -6.56
CA GLY A 206 -17.83 7.03 -7.36
C GLY A 206 -17.39 8.32 -6.64
N LYS A 207 -18.08 9.42 -6.93
CA LYS A 207 -17.78 10.74 -6.34
C LYS A 207 -18.52 10.92 -5.02
N VAL A 208 -17.81 11.30 -3.97
CA VAL A 208 -18.33 11.56 -2.63
C VAL A 208 -18.04 13.03 -2.28
N PRO A 209 -19.05 13.94 -2.34
CA PRO A 209 -18.88 15.33 -1.97
C PRO A 209 -19.06 15.52 -0.46
N LEU A 210 -18.00 15.97 0.23
CA LEU A 210 -18.06 16.34 1.65
C LEU A 210 -18.32 17.85 1.77
N THR A 211 -19.46 18.24 2.31
CA THR A 211 -19.86 19.66 2.42
C THR A 211 -19.52 20.22 3.80
N PHE A 212 -18.87 21.38 3.79
CA PHE A 212 -18.49 22.13 4.99
C PHE A 212 -18.87 23.59 4.84
N TYR A 213 -18.81 24.34 5.94
CA TYR A 213 -19.05 25.79 5.93
C TYR A 213 -17.95 26.54 6.67
N ALA A 214 -17.56 27.69 6.14
CA ALA A 214 -16.78 28.69 6.88
C ALA A 214 -17.70 29.80 7.39
N GLN A 215 -17.46 30.27 8.60
CA GLN A 215 -18.27 31.33 9.22
C GLN A 215 -17.41 32.24 10.09
N LEU A 216 -17.54 33.55 9.93
CA LEU A 216 -16.94 34.52 10.84
C LEU A 216 -17.68 34.55 12.17
N ARG A 217 -16.96 34.45 13.28
CA ARG A 217 -17.51 34.53 14.64
C ARG A 217 -16.74 35.54 15.48
N PRO A 218 -17.43 36.38 16.27
CA PRO A 218 -16.79 37.27 17.21
C PRO A 218 -16.21 36.49 18.40
N VAL A 219 -14.94 36.76 18.72
CA VAL A 219 -14.23 36.15 19.85
C VAL A 219 -14.18 37.09 21.07
N ASN A 220 -14.46 38.37 20.86
CA ASN A 220 -14.61 39.38 21.90
C ASN A 220 -15.64 40.45 21.46
N SER A 221 -15.88 41.45 22.32
CA SER A 221 -16.83 42.53 22.03
C SER A 221 -16.27 43.64 21.13
N ASP A 222 -14.95 43.68 20.89
CA ASP A 222 -14.25 44.73 20.16
C ASP A 222 -13.86 44.24 18.77
N VAL A 223 -14.83 44.27 17.86
CA VAL A 223 -14.65 43.88 16.45
C VAL A 223 -14.23 45.09 15.63
N GLN A 224 -13.07 45.00 14.96
CA GLN A 224 -12.54 46.05 14.08
C GLN A 224 -12.60 45.61 12.62
N SER A 225 -12.88 46.55 11.73
CA SER A 225 -12.99 46.29 10.30
C SER A 225 -11.63 46.05 9.67
N GLY A 226 -11.57 45.13 8.71
CA GLY A 226 -10.37 44.89 7.93
C GLY A 226 -10.52 43.70 7.00
N LYS A 227 -9.42 43.35 6.34
CA LYS A 227 -9.26 42.16 5.51
C LYS A 227 -9.26 40.92 6.38
N VAL A 228 -9.89 39.88 5.86
CA VAL A 228 -9.99 38.57 6.51
C VAL A 228 -9.31 37.57 5.60
N ASN A 229 -8.13 37.10 6.01
CA ASN A 229 -7.41 36.01 5.38
C ASN A 229 -7.06 34.98 6.44
N ALA A 230 -7.13 33.70 6.08
CA ALA A 230 -6.64 32.61 6.91
C ALA A 230 -6.33 31.42 6.03
N SER A 231 -5.46 30.55 6.55
CA SER A 231 -5.05 29.33 5.87
C SER A 231 -5.30 28.13 6.78
N ALA A 232 -5.93 27.10 6.23
CA ALA A 232 -6.17 25.83 6.91
C ALA A 232 -5.72 24.66 6.03
N THR A 233 -5.23 23.60 6.66
CA THR A 233 -4.90 22.32 6.06
C THR A 233 -5.88 21.28 6.56
N PHE A 234 -6.44 20.47 5.69
CA PHE A 234 -7.28 19.34 6.07
C PHE A 234 -6.52 18.02 5.87
N VAL A 235 -6.80 17.06 6.74
CA VAL A 235 -6.29 15.68 6.66
C VAL A 235 -7.50 14.76 6.62
N LEU A 236 -7.48 13.81 5.70
CA LEU A 236 -8.49 12.77 5.55
C LEU A 236 -8.00 11.52 6.27
N HIS A 237 -8.82 10.98 7.17
CA HIS A 237 -8.57 9.71 7.83
C HIS A 237 -9.67 8.72 7.39
N TYR A 238 -9.27 7.50 7.02
CA TYR A 238 -10.13 6.52 6.36
C TYR A 238 -10.25 5.27 7.23
N ASP A 239 -11.48 4.79 7.42
CA ASP A 239 -11.82 3.60 8.21
C ASP A 239 -12.74 2.62 7.44
#